data_AF-A0A176RTN6-F1
#
_entry.id   AF-A0A176RTN6-F1
#
_cell.length_a   1.000
_cell.length_b   1.000
_cell.length_c   1.000
_cell.angle_alpha   90.00
_cell.angle_beta   90.00
_cell.angle_gamma   90.00
#
_symmetry.space_group_name_H-M   'P 1'
#
loop_
_entity.id
_entity.type
_entity.pdbx_description
1 polymer ?
#
loop_
_entity_poly.entity_id
_entity_poly.type
_entity_poly.pdbx_seq_one_letter_code
_entity_poly.pdbx_strand_id
1 'polypeptide(L)'
;MHWTHQWWNENSQKFELMTSAAVIAELSKGTSEKTSARIALLDGMEILTITDEVIEIAHIYIDKFVMPKDPQGDALHLAIASYYKIDTLLTWNCRHLANANKFNHIRRVNYEIGLSTPILATPLNYLNGGK
;
A
#
# COMPACT_ATOMS: atom_id res chain seq x y z
N MET A 1 -5.14 14.86 -8.18
CA MET A 1 -4.09 14.36 -9.10
C MET A 1 -2.79 15.16 -9.05
N HIS A 2 -2.79 16.48 -8.84
CA HIS A 2 -1.56 17.29 -8.74
C HIS A 2 -0.52 16.69 -7.77
N TRP A 3 -0.93 16.37 -6.55
CA TRP A 3 -0.05 15.84 -5.50
C TRP A 3 0.59 14.49 -5.83
N THR A 4 -0.13 13.61 -6.54
CA THR A 4 0.43 12.34 -7.01
C THR A 4 1.58 12.61 -7.97
N HIS A 5 1.35 13.43 -9.02
CA HIS A 5 2.39 13.76 -9.99
C HIS A 5 3.58 14.48 -9.35
N GLN A 6 3.32 15.40 -8.42
CA GLN A 6 4.39 16.11 -7.73
C GLN A 6 5.27 15.14 -6.93
N TRP A 7 4.67 14.21 -6.18
CA TRP A 7 5.45 13.22 -5.42
C TRP A 7 6.30 12.34 -6.33
N TRP A 8 5.72 11.88 -7.45
CA TRP A 8 6.46 11.11 -8.45
C TRP A 8 7.64 11.88 -9.03
N ASN A 9 7.49 13.18 -9.29
CA ASN A 9 8.56 13.99 -9.86
C ASN A 9 9.66 14.34 -8.83
N GLU A 10 9.28 14.64 -7.59
CA GLU A 10 10.21 15.21 -6.59
C GLU A 10 10.82 14.19 -5.63
N ASN A 11 10.13 13.05 -5.42
CA ASN A 11 10.46 12.13 -4.34
C ASN A 11 10.64 10.68 -4.78
N SER A 12 10.05 10.21 -5.88
CA SER A 12 10.14 8.80 -6.31
C SER A 12 11.58 8.26 -6.32
N GLN A 13 12.53 9.04 -6.84
CA GLN A 13 13.95 8.68 -6.95
C GLN A 13 14.69 8.57 -5.60
N LYS A 14 14.07 9.02 -4.51
CA LYS A 14 14.63 8.93 -3.15
C LYS A 14 14.23 7.63 -2.45
N PHE A 15 13.38 6.81 -3.08
CA PHE A 15 12.87 5.56 -2.52
C PHE A 15 13.19 4.42 -3.47
N GLU A 16 13.36 3.23 -2.89
CA GLU A 16 13.20 2.00 -3.63
C GLU A 16 11.70 1.72 -3.76
N LEU A 17 11.22 1.58 -4.99
CA LEU A 17 9.80 1.49 -5.28
C LEU A 17 9.43 0.06 -5.66
N MET A 18 8.55 -0.52 -4.85
CA MET A 18 7.97 -1.83 -5.09
C MET A 18 6.47 -1.70 -5.36
N THR A 19 5.95 -2.62 -6.15
CA THR A 19 4.52 -2.75 -6.46
C THR A 19 4.09 -4.20 -6.34
N SER A 20 2.82 -4.51 -6.62
CA SER A 20 2.31 -5.88 -6.62
C SER A 20 1.28 -6.08 -7.72
N ALA A 21 0.98 -7.35 -8.01
CA ALA A 21 -0.10 -7.70 -8.93
C ALA A 21 -1.46 -7.12 -8.49
N ALA A 22 -1.69 -6.92 -7.19
CA ALA A 22 -2.91 -6.29 -6.67
C ALA A 22 -3.02 -4.82 -7.10
N VAL A 23 -1.93 -4.05 -7.01
CA VAL A 23 -1.89 -2.64 -7.46
C VAL A 23 -2.11 -2.57 -8.98
N ILE A 24 -1.46 -3.44 -9.74
CA ILE A 24 -1.63 -3.50 -11.20
C ILE A 24 -3.08 -3.80 -11.57
N ALA A 25 -3.70 -4.79 -10.91
CA ALA A 25 -5.10 -5.14 -11.11
C ALA A 25 -6.04 -3.96 -10.80
N GLU A 26 -5.79 -3.23 -9.72
CA GLU A 26 -6.56 -2.02 -9.37
C GLU A 26 -6.41 -0.89 -10.38
N LEU A 27 -5.18 -0.60 -10.82
CA LEU A 27 -4.92 0.43 -11.81
C LEU A 27 -5.51 0.07 -13.18
N SER A 28 -5.57 -1.22 -13.50
CA SER A 28 -6.15 -1.76 -14.74
C SER A 28 -7.67 -1.70 -14.77
N LYS A 29 -8.35 -1.42 -13.65
CA LYS A 29 -9.81 -1.23 -13.63
C LYS A 29 -10.17 0.09 -14.35
N GLY A 30 -10.68 -0.04 -15.57
CA GLY A 30 -11.19 1.06 -16.41
C GLY A 30 -10.52 1.12 -17.79
N THR A 31 -11.21 1.67 -18.79
CA THR A 31 -10.83 1.56 -20.22
C THR A 31 -10.28 2.85 -20.86
N SER A 32 -9.84 3.81 -20.05
CA SER A 32 -9.38 5.11 -20.57
C SER A 32 -7.87 5.15 -20.86
N GLU A 33 -7.42 6.07 -21.71
CA GLU A 33 -6.00 6.39 -21.95
C GLU A 33 -5.22 6.68 -20.65
N LYS A 34 -5.92 7.19 -19.62
CA LYS A 34 -5.38 7.41 -18.27
C LYS A 34 -4.99 6.12 -17.57
N THR A 35 -5.52 4.96 -17.95
CA THR A 35 -5.17 3.65 -17.41
C THR A 35 -3.76 3.26 -17.84
N SER A 36 -3.47 3.33 -19.14
CA SER A 36 -2.13 3.02 -19.69
C SER A 36 -1.05 3.93 -19.10
N ALA A 37 -1.33 5.24 -18.99
CA ALA A 37 -0.41 6.19 -18.38
C ALA A 37 -0.11 5.90 -16.90
N ARG A 38 -1.09 5.36 -16.14
CA ARG A 38 -0.89 4.97 -14.73
C ARG A 38 -0.06 3.70 -14.60
N ILE A 39 -0.27 2.72 -15.46
CA ILE A 39 0.49 1.47 -15.46
C ILE A 39 1.95 1.75 -15.87
N ALA A 40 2.18 2.65 -16.83
CA ALA A 40 3.52 3.06 -17.25
C ALA A 40 4.37 3.67 -16.11
N LEU A 41 3.75 4.22 -15.06
CA LEU A 41 4.48 4.71 -13.88
C LEU A 41 5.12 3.58 -13.07
N LEU A 42 4.62 2.35 -13.21
CA LEU A 42 5.15 1.17 -12.50
C LEU A 42 6.30 0.50 -13.27
N ASP A 43 6.68 1.03 -14.44
CA ASP A 43 7.73 0.44 -15.26
C ASP A 43 9.07 0.45 -14.51
N GLY A 44 9.78 -0.68 -14.56
CA GLY A 44 11.04 -0.87 -13.83
C GLY A 44 10.93 -1.11 -12.33
N MET A 45 9.73 -1.15 -11.74
CA MET A 45 9.56 -1.48 -10.32
C MET A 45 9.66 -2.97 -10.05
N GLU A 46 10.14 -3.32 -8.85
CA GLU A 46 10.03 -4.69 -8.36
C GLU A 46 8.56 -5.04 -8.09
N ILE A 47 8.11 -6.18 -8.64
CA ILE A 47 6.77 -6.70 -8.41
C ILE A 47 6.83 -7.76 -7.31
N LEU A 48 6.34 -7.41 -6.12
CA LEU A 48 6.24 -8.31 -4.98
C LEU A 48 5.23 -9.42 -5.29
N THR A 49 5.63 -10.66 -4.97
CA THR A 49 4.82 -11.85 -5.22
C THR A 49 3.72 -11.96 -4.16
N ILE A 50 2.53 -12.39 -4.59
CA ILE A 50 1.44 -12.69 -3.65
C ILE A 50 1.51 -14.17 -3.35
N THR A 51 2.07 -14.53 -2.18
CA THR A 51 2.20 -15.92 -1.74
C THR A 51 0.98 -16.37 -0.93
N ASP A 52 0.88 -17.67 -0.65
CA ASP A 52 -0.19 -18.20 0.20
C ASP A 52 -0.14 -17.61 1.61
N GLU A 53 1.05 -17.35 2.15
CA GLU A 53 1.24 -16.68 3.44
C GLU A 53 0.69 -15.25 3.42
N VAL A 54 0.90 -14.49 2.34
CA VAL A 54 0.33 -13.14 2.18
C VAL A 54 -1.20 -13.21 2.19
N ILE A 55 -1.77 -14.19 1.50
CA ILE A 55 -3.23 -14.40 1.45
C ILE A 55 -3.78 -14.76 2.83
N GLU A 56 -3.09 -15.63 3.57
CA GLU A 56 -3.44 -15.99 4.95
C GLU A 56 -3.42 -14.77 5.88
N ILE A 57 -2.37 -13.94 5.79
CA ILE A 57 -2.26 -12.70 6.57
C ILE A 57 -3.42 -11.74 6.24
N ALA A 58 -3.79 -11.61 4.96
CA ALA A 58 -4.93 -10.77 4.57
C ALA A 58 -6.25 -11.27 5.18
N HIS A 59 -6.47 -12.58 5.25
CA HIS A 59 -7.63 -13.16 5.95
C HIS A 59 -7.58 -12.87 7.45
N ILE A 60 -6.42 -13.01 8.11
CA ILE A 60 -6.27 -12.67 9.53
C ILE A 60 -6.65 -11.21 9.80
N TYR A 61 -6.28 -10.27 8.92
CA TYR A 61 -6.68 -8.88 9.05
C TYR A 61 -8.18 -8.66 8.94
N ILE A 62 -8.88 -9.44 8.12
CA ILE A 62 -10.34 -9.37 8.03
C ILE A 62 -10.99 -9.96 9.28
N ASP A 63 -10.53 -11.13 9.71
CA ASP A 63 -11.08 -11.85 10.86
C ASP A 63 -10.89 -11.09 12.17
N LYS A 64 -9.75 -10.39 12.30
CA LYS A 64 -9.48 -9.49 13.44
C LYS A 64 -10.08 -8.09 13.28
N PHE A 65 -10.86 -7.84 12.22
CA PHE A 65 -11.52 -6.55 11.95
C PHE A 65 -10.55 -5.37 11.76
N VAL A 66 -9.32 -5.64 11.34
CA VAL A 66 -8.34 -4.62 10.95
C VAL A 66 -8.82 -3.89 9.69
N MET A 67 -9.33 -4.66 8.72
CA MET A 67 -9.81 -4.18 7.43
C MET A 67 -11.26 -4.62 7.15
N PRO A 68 -11.96 -3.94 6.22
CA PRO A 68 -13.26 -4.40 5.74
C PRO A 68 -13.18 -5.82 5.17
N LYS A 69 -14.34 -6.49 5.07
CA LYS A 69 -14.46 -7.84 4.50
C LYS A 69 -14.28 -7.88 2.98
N ASP A 70 -13.12 -7.43 2.52
CA ASP A 70 -12.66 -7.52 1.14
C ASP A 70 -11.20 -7.98 1.13
N PRO A 71 -10.93 -9.28 0.92
CA PRO A 71 -9.58 -9.84 0.95
C PRO A 71 -8.73 -9.43 -0.24
N GLN A 72 -9.32 -8.84 -1.29
CA GLN A 72 -8.59 -8.34 -2.44
C GLN A 72 -8.34 -6.82 -2.37
N GLY A 73 -8.89 -6.14 -1.36
CA GLY A 73 -8.75 -4.70 -1.16
C GLY A 73 -7.59 -4.34 -0.22
N ASP A 74 -7.85 -3.39 0.69
CA ASP A 74 -6.82 -2.81 1.58
C ASP A 74 -6.11 -3.83 2.47
N ALA A 75 -6.76 -4.95 2.80
CA ALA A 75 -6.18 -6.04 3.59
C ALA A 75 -4.97 -6.67 2.87
N LEU A 76 -5.08 -6.87 1.56
CA LEU A 76 -4.03 -7.48 0.75
C LEU A 76 -2.81 -6.57 0.64
N HIS A 77 -3.02 -5.28 0.37
CA HIS A 77 -1.92 -4.30 0.31
C HIS A 77 -1.16 -4.20 1.63
N LEU A 78 -1.89 -4.17 2.76
CA LEU A 78 -1.27 -4.18 4.07
C LEU A 78 -0.52 -5.49 4.34
N ALA A 79 -1.05 -6.63 3.90
CA ALA A 79 -0.44 -7.94 4.10
C ALA A 79 0.89 -8.04 3.36
N ILE A 80 0.91 -7.63 2.08
CA ILE A 80 2.11 -7.57 1.26
C ILE A 80 3.17 -6.68 1.93
N ALA A 81 2.80 -5.45 2.30
CA ALA A 81 3.74 -4.52 2.92
C ALA A 81 4.29 -5.03 4.26
N SER A 82 3.44 -5.68 5.07
CA SER A 82 3.85 -6.23 6.37
C SER A 82 4.72 -7.48 6.24
N TYR A 83 4.44 -8.35 5.27
CA TYR A 83 5.17 -9.59 5.02
C TYR A 83 6.56 -9.33 4.45
N TYR A 84 6.65 -8.46 3.43
CA TYR A 84 7.91 -8.08 2.79
C TYR A 84 8.71 -7.03 3.57
N LYS A 85 8.23 -6.62 4.75
CA LYS A 85 8.88 -5.62 5.62
C LYS A 85 9.12 -4.28 4.92
N ILE A 86 8.15 -3.85 4.12
CA ILE A 86 8.18 -2.56 3.45
C ILE A 86 8.10 -1.46 4.51
N ASP A 87 9.01 -0.48 4.42
CA ASP A 87 9.09 0.60 5.41
C ASP A 87 7.84 1.48 5.40
N THR A 88 7.31 1.76 4.21
CA THR A 88 6.17 2.67 4.00
C THR A 88 5.21 2.13 2.96
N LEU A 89 3.93 2.00 3.34
CA LEU A 89 2.84 1.78 2.41
C LEU A 89 2.20 3.13 2.05
N LEU A 90 2.52 3.62 0.84
CA LEU A 90 2.02 4.89 0.34
C LEU A 90 0.61 4.72 -0.24
N THR A 91 -0.37 5.46 0.29
CA THR A 91 -1.77 5.30 -0.08
C THR A 91 -2.56 6.60 0.00
N TRP A 92 -3.54 6.75 -0.89
CA TRP A 92 -4.57 7.80 -0.78
C TRP A 92 -5.81 7.34 0.01
N ASN A 93 -5.87 6.07 0.42
CA ASN A 93 -6.99 5.54 1.18
C ASN A 93 -6.88 5.91 2.66
N CYS A 94 -7.23 7.15 2.99
CA CYS A 94 -7.27 7.64 4.37
C CYS A 94 -8.44 7.07 5.20
N ARG A 95 -9.40 6.40 4.55
CA ARG A 95 -10.55 5.82 5.23
C ARG A 95 -10.20 4.50 5.91
N HIS A 96 -9.39 3.68 5.26
CA HIS A 96 -9.09 2.32 5.69
C HIS A 96 -7.63 2.12 6.10
N LEU A 97 -6.68 2.72 5.37
CA LEU A 97 -5.25 2.57 5.63
C LEU A 97 -4.69 3.76 6.40
N ALA A 98 -4.71 4.99 5.84
CA ALA A 98 -4.15 6.17 6.51
C ALA A 98 -5.09 6.80 7.55
N ASN A 99 -5.72 5.97 8.39
CA ASN A 99 -6.52 6.40 9.54
C ASN A 99 -5.74 6.14 10.85
N ALA A 100 -5.28 7.21 11.50
CA ALA A 100 -4.49 7.12 12.73
C ALA A 100 -5.18 6.31 13.85
N ASN A 101 -6.52 6.31 13.90
CA ASN A 101 -7.27 5.56 14.91
C ASN A 101 -7.17 4.03 14.70
N LYS A 102 -6.88 3.59 13.47
CA LYS A 102 -6.69 2.17 13.14
C LYS A 102 -5.24 1.71 13.31
N PHE A 103 -4.29 2.64 13.32
CA PHE A 103 -2.86 2.30 13.33
C PHE A 103 -2.46 1.48 14.56
N ASN A 104 -2.99 1.82 15.74
CA ASN A 104 -2.74 1.04 16.96
C ASN A 104 -3.29 -0.39 16.87
N HIS A 105 -4.44 -0.57 16.23
CA HIS A 105 -5.02 -1.90 16.01
C HIS A 105 -4.13 -2.70 15.05
N ILE A 106 -3.76 -2.12 13.90
CA ILE A 106 -2.86 -2.75 12.92
C ILE A 106 -1.55 -3.18 13.59
N ARG A 107 -0.91 -2.26 14.34
CA ARG A 107 0.35 -2.53 15.04
C ARG A 107 0.21 -3.68 16.04
N ARG A 108 -0.88 -3.71 16.80
CA ARG A 108 -1.14 -4.79 17.76
C ARG A 108 -1.29 -6.13 17.05
N VAL A 109 -2.09 -6.19 15.99
CA VAL A 109 -2.34 -7.44 15.27
C VAL A 109 -1.06 -7.95 14.62
N ASN A 110 -0.32 -7.08 13.91
CA ASN A 110 0.96 -7.45 13.31
C ASN A 110 1.95 -7.98 14.35
N TYR A 111 2.02 -7.32 15.52
CA TYR A 111 2.86 -7.80 16.62
C TYR A 111 2.43 -9.20 17.11
N GLU A 112 1.13 -9.46 17.29
CA GLU A 112 0.60 -10.76 17.71
C GLU A 112 0.93 -11.89 16.72
N ILE A 113 1.06 -11.59 15.43
CA ILE A 113 1.39 -12.56 14.37
C ILE A 113 2.85 -12.47 13.87
N GLY A 114 3.72 -11.71 14.56
CA GLY A 114 5.15 -11.64 14.27
C GLY A 114 5.55 -10.86 13.02
N LEU A 115 4.69 -9.95 12.53
CA LEU A 115 4.94 -9.13 11.34
C LEU A 115 5.42 -7.72 11.67
N SER A 116 6.13 -7.11 10.73
CA SER A 116 6.41 -5.67 10.77
C SER A 116 5.17 -4.85 10.45
N THR A 117 5.11 -3.62 10.95
CA THR A 117 4.04 -2.67 10.61
C THR A 117 4.62 -1.54 9.76
N PRO A 118 4.22 -1.42 8.48
CA PRO A 118 4.67 -0.33 7.63
C PRO A 118 4.15 1.01 8.14
N ILE A 119 4.88 2.10 7.85
CA ILE A 119 4.35 3.45 7.98
C ILE A 119 3.23 3.62 6.95
N LEU A 120 2.04 4.03 7.40
CA LEU A 120 0.91 4.33 6.53
C LEU A 120 0.91 5.83 6.23
N ALA A 121 1.27 6.18 5.01
CA ALA A 121 1.47 7.56 4.62
C ALA A 121 0.73 7.90 3.33
N THR A 122 0.31 9.16 3.23
CA THR A 122 -0.12 9.76 1.97
C THR A 122 1.07 10.42 1.28
N PRO A 123 1.04 10.62 -0.05
CA PRO A 123 2.08 11.37 -0.75
C PRO A 123 2.35 12.77 -0.16
N LEU A 124 1.33 13.42 0.42
CA LEU A 124 1.46 14.72 1.09
C LEU A 124 2.42 14.68 2.29
N ASN A 125 2.54 13.54 2.97
CA ASN A 125 3.46 13.38 4.09
C ASN A 125 4.93 13.56 3.67
N TYR A 126 5.26 13.34 2.39
CA TYR A 126 6.62 13.43 1.85
C TYR A 126 6.84 14.67 0.98
N LEU A 127 5.79 15.41 0.62
CA LEU A 127 5.91 16.66 -0.14
C LEU A 127 6.32 17.85 0.72
N ASN A 128 6.14 17.77 2.04
CA ASN A 128 6.42 18.87 2.97
C ASN A 128 7.61 18.64 3.91
N GLY A 129 8.53 17.71 3.60
CA GLY A 129 9.76 17.48 4.39
C GLY A 129 11.01 18.02 3.69
N GLY A 130 11.73 19.04 4.16
CA GLY A 130 11.54 19.84 5.37
C GLY A 130 12.36 21.14 5.34
N LYS A 131 11.99 22.05 6.23
CA LYS A 131 12.94 22.88 6.96
C LYS A 131 13.29 22.17 8.25
#